data_AF-W1Y0I9-F1
#
_entry.id   AF-W1Y0I9-F1
#
_cell.length_a   1.000
_cell.length_b   1.000
_cell.length_c   1.000
_cell.angle_alpha   90.00
_cell.angle_beta   90.00
_cell.angle_gamma   90.00
#
_symmetry.space_group_name_H-M   'P 1'
#
loop_
_entity.id
_entity.type
_entity.pdbx_description
1 polymer ?
#
loop_
_entity_poly.entity_id
_entity_poly.type
_entity_poly.pdbx_seq_one_letter_code
_entity_poly.pdbx_strand_id
1 'polypeptide(L)'
;TWVINELARQCGHHFDAEGIKVIEFAQSGLKPLVKFARRMGIEWHVLVDGDEAGKKYAATVRSLLNNDREAEREHLTALPALDMEHFMYRQGFSDVFHRVAQIPENVPMNLRKIISK
;
A
#
# COMPACT_ATOMS: atom_id res chain seq x y z
N THR A 1 -5.05 5.57 -5.39
CA THR A 1 -4.02 5.24 -6.41
C THR A 1 -2.90 6.27 -6.55
N TRP A 2 -3.15 7.57 -6.31
CA TRP A 2 -2.20 8.64 -6.67
C TRP A 2 -0.92 8.67 -5.82
N VAL A 3 -0.99 8.32 -4.53
CA VAL A 3 0.15 8.39 -3.60
C VAL A 3 1.33 7.53 -4.06
N ILE A 4 1.09 6.29 -4.50
CA ILE A 4 2.18 5.39 -4.92
C ILE A 4 2.88 5.92 -6.18
N ASN A 5 2.11 6.44 -7.15
CA ASN A 5 2.69 7.04 -8.35
C ASN A 5 3.52 8.27 -8.02
N GLU A 6 3.05 9.10 -7.08
CA GLU A 6 3.78 10.29 -6.65
C GLU A 6 5.06 9.91 -5.88
N LEU A 7 5.01 8.92 -5.00
CA LEU A 7 6.19 8.39 -4.32
C LEU A 7 7.23 7.86 -5.31
N ALA A 8 6.80 7.10 -6.32
CA ALA A 8 7.69 6.64 -7.39
C ALA A 8 8.38 7.81 -8.10
N ARG A 9 7.62 8.84 -8.45
CA ARG A 9 8.12 10.06 -9.11
C ARG A 9 9.15 10.80 -8.26
N GLN A 10 8.91 10.91 -6.95
CA GLN A 10 9.85 11.51 -6.00
C GLN A 10 11.15 10.68 -5.88
N CYS A 11 11.07 9.37 -6.05
CA CYS A 11 12.23 8.48 -6.13
C CYS A 11 12.91 8.48 -7.52
N GLY A 12 12.43 9.28 -8.49
CA GLY A 12 12.99 9.35 -9.84
C GLY A 12 12.43 8.32 -10.83
N HIS A 13 11.41 7.55 -10.44
CA HIS A 13 10.79 6.53 -11.29
C HIS A 13 9.49 7.04 -11.93
N HIS A 14 9.29 6.72 -13.20
CA HIS A 14 8.09 7.11 -13.94
C HIS A 14 7.37 5.85 -14.41
N PHE A 15 6.52 5.30 -13.54
CA PHE A 15 5.83 4.03 -13.77
C PHE A 15 5.14 3.93 -15.13
N ASP A 16 4.40 4.96 -15.57
CA ASP A 16 3.74 4.92 -16.88
C ASP A 16 4.75 4.83 -18.06
N ALA A 17 5.92 5.45 -17.94
CA ALA A 17 6.99 5.35 -18.95
C ALA A 17 7.70 3.99 -18.92
N GLU A 18 7.72 3.35 -17.75
CA GLU A 18 8.29 2.02 -17.52
C GLU A 18 7.27 0.89 -17.80
N GLY A 19 6.03 1.22 -18.17
CA GLY A 19 4.96 0.26 -18.42
C GLY A 19 4.37 -0.38 -17.15
N ILE A 20 4.59 0.23 -15.99
CA ILE A 20 4.10 -0.22 -14.69
C ILE A 20 2.74 0.43 -14.42
N LYS A 21 1.73 -0.39 -14.07
CA LYS A 21 0.39 0.10 -13.70
C LYS A 21 0.03 -0.23 -12.27
N VAL A 22 -0.25 0.81 -11.48
CA VAL A 22 -0.82 0.65 -10.13
C VAL A 22 -2.33 0.44 -10.23
N ILE A 23 -2.82 -0.65 -9.65
CA ILE A 23 -4.23 -1.03 -9.63
C ILE A 23 -4.72 -1.23 -8.21
N GLU A 24 -5.90 -0.72 -7.90
CA GLU A 24 -6.59 -1.01 -6.64
C GLU A 24 -7.42 -2.28 -6.81
N PHE A 25 -7.14 -3.29 -5.99
CA PHE A 25 -7.76 -4.62 -6.13
C PHE A 25 -9.00 -4.82 -5.25
N ALA A 26 -9.41 -3.81 -4.46
CA ALA A 26 -10.56 -3.91 -3.55
C ALA A 26 -11.86 -4.27 -4.30
N GLN A 27 -11.99 -3.87 -5.56
CA GLN A 27 -13.18 -4.10 -6.38
C GLN A 27 -13.13 -5.41 -7.19
N SER A 28 -11.95 -5.86 -7.61
CA SER A 28 -11.77 -7.05 -8.47
C SER A 28 -11.33 -8.30 -7.71
N GLY A 29 -10.87 -8.14 -6.46
CA GLY A 29 -10.23 -9.18 -5.68
C GLY A 29 -8.78 -9.43 -6.11
N LEU A 30 -7.94 -9.79 -5.13
CA LEU A 30 -6.50 -9.98 -5.31
C LEU A 30 -6.15 -11.25 -6.10
N LYS A 31 -6.77 -12.38 -5.74
CA LYS A 31 -6.42 -13.71 -6.26
C LYS A 31 -6.59 -13.84 -7.78
N PRO A 32 -7.67 -13.32 -8.41
CA PRO A 32 -7.81 -13.34 -9.87
C PRO A 32 -6.70 -12.56 -10.58
N LEU A 33 -6.32 -11.38 -10.06
CA LEU A 33 -5.29 -10.53 -10.65
C LEU A 33 -3.92 -11.19 -10.62
N VAL A 34 -3.51 -11.74 -9.46
CA VAL A 34 -2.23 -12.44 -9.32
C VAL A 34 -2.18 -13.67 -10.24
N LYS A 35 -3.27 -14.43 -10.34
CA LYS A 35 -3.35 -15.57 -11.26
C LYS A 35 -3.24 -15.14 -12.72
N PHE A 36 -3.86 -14.03 -13.09
CA PHE A 36 -3.79 -13.48 -14.44
C PHE A 36 -2.36 -13.05 -14.78
N ALA A 37 -1.73 -12.22 -13.93
CA ALA A 37 -0.36 -11.74 -14.13
C ALA A 37 0.63 -12.91 -14.34
N ARG A 38 0.57 -13.92 -13.47
CA ARG A 38 1.41 -15.13 -13.57
C ARG A 38 1.17 -15.92 -14.86
N ARG A 39 -0.07 -16.05 -15.31
CA ARG A 39 -0.40 -16.78 -16.57
C ARG A 39 0.07 -16.03 -17.81
N MET A 40 0.09 -14.70 -17.74
CA MET A 40 0.49 -13.83 -18.85
C MET A 40 1.99 -13.51 -18.84
N GLY A 41 2.74 -13.97 -17.83
CA GLY A 41 4.16 -13.62 -17.68
C GLY A 41 4.38 -12.14 -17.38
N ILE A 42 3.41 -11.48 -16.73
CA ILE A 42 3.50 -10.08 -16.33
C ILE A 42 4.11 -10.03 -14.93
N GLU A 43 5.19 -9.27 -14.76
CA GLU A 43 5.75 -8.98 -13.45
C GLU A 43 4.79 -8.19 -12.58
N TRP A 44 4.71 -8.54 -11.30
CA TRP A 44 3.71 -7.99 -10.39
C TRP A 44 4.24 -7.83 -8.97
N HIS A 45 3.71 -6.87 -8.24
CA HIS A 45 4.01 -6.68 -6.83
C HIS A 45 2.75 -6.25 -6.10
N VAL A 46 2.55 -6.77 -4.89
CA VAL A 46 1.39 -6.48 -4.05
C VAL A 46 1.83 -5.70 -2.83
N LEU A 47 1.27 -4.51 -2.67
CA LEU A 47 1.34 -3.73 -1.45
C LEU A 47 0.04 -3.91 -0.67
N VAL A 48 0.14 -4.25 0.61
CA VAL A 48 -1.01 -4.37 1.53
C VAL A 48 -0.82 -3.54 2.78
N ASP A 49 -1.94 -3.12 3.35
CA ASP A 49 -2.03 -2.50 4.67
C ASP A 49 -1.59 -3.46 5.79
N GLY A 50 -1.24 -2.92 6.95
CA GLY A 50 -0.85 -3.73 8.13
C GLY A 50 -2.02 -4.14 9.02
N ASP A 51 -3.25 -3.79 8.64
CA ASP A 51 -4.47 -4.19 9.35
C ASP A 51 -4.83 -5.67 9.18
N GLU A 52 -5.94 -6.10 9.80
CA GLU A 52 -6.40 -7.49 9.72
C GLU A 52 -6.83 -7.92 8.30
N ALA A 53 -7.28 -6.98 7.46
CA ALA A 53 -7.62 -7.28 6.07
C ALA A 53 -6.34 -7.48 5.24
N GLY A 54 -5.37 -6.57 5.38
CA GLY A 54 -4.06 -6.66 4.76
C GLY A 54 -3.30 -7.94 5.11
N LYS A 55 -3.37 -8.39 6.38
CA LYS A 55 -2.82 -9.70 6.79
C LYS A 55 -3.46 -10.87 6.06
N LYS A 56 -4.77 -10.86 5.82
CA LYS A 56 -5.47 -11.91 5.05
C LYS A 56 -5.05 -11.89 3.58
N TYR A 57 -4.85 -10.71 2.99
CA TYR A 57 -4.35 -10.56 1.63
C TYR A 57 -2.90 -11.04 1.51
N ALA A 58 -2.02 -10.66 2.44
CA ALA A 58 -0.65 -11.17 2.52
C ALA A 58 -0.62 -12.70 2.60
N ALA A 59 -1.44 -13.31 3.46
CA ALA A 59 -1.56 -14.77 3.55
C ALA A 59 -2.03 -15.41 2.23
N THR A 60 -2.94 -14.75 1.51
CA THR A 60 -3.39 -15.19 0.19
C THR A 60 -2.25 -15.18 -0.83
N VAL A 61 -1.44 -14.11 -0.85
CA VAL A 61 -0.26 -14.01 -1.74
C VAL A 61 0.77 -15.08 -1.40
N ARG A 62 1.13 -15.25 -0.12
CA ARG A 62 2.04 -16.31 0.35
C ARG A 62 1.58 -17.69 -0.09
N SER A 63 0.30 -17.99 0.04
CA SER A 63 -0.28 -19.25 -0.43
C SER A 63 -0.15 -19.43 -1.95
N LEU A 64 -0.31 -18.35 -2.73
CA LEU A 64 -0.12 -18.41 -4.19
C LEU A 64 1.35 -18.61 -4.58
N LEU A 65 2.27 -18.13 -3.77
CA LEU A 65 3.72 -18.29 -3.92
C LEU A 65 4.24 -19.61 -3.31
N ASN A 66 3.36 -20.53 -2.90
CA ASN A 66 3.71 -21.79 -2.25
C ASN A 66 4.59 -21.62 -0.99
N ASN A 67 4.46 -20.49 -0.30
CA ASN A 67 5.28 -20.08 0.85
C ASN A 67 6.79 -19.98 0.52
N ASP A 68 7.13 -19.72 -0.74
CA ASP A 68 8.48 -19.36 -1.14
C ASP A 68 8.86 -17.99 -0.56
N ARG A 69 9.91 -17.98 0.26
CA ARG A 69 10.37 -16.76 0.96
C ARG A 69 11.11 -15.80 0.05
N GLU A 70 11.76 -16.29 -1.01
CA GLU A 70 12.46 -15.44 -1.95
C GLU A 70 11.42 -14.73 -2.83
N ALA A 71 10.48 -15.49 -3.39
CA ALA A 71 9.37 -14.92 -4.17
C ALA A 71 8.49 -13.99 -3.33
N GLU A 72 8.30 -14.27 -2.03
CA GLU A 72 7.57 -13.37 -1.13
C GLU A 72 8.24 -11.99 -1.04
N ARG A 73 9.57 -11.93 -0.93
CA ARG A 73 10.31 -10.66 -0.83
C ARG A 73 10.19 -9.82 -2.10
N GLU A 74 10.09 -10.48 -3.25
CA GLU A 74 9.98 -9.81 -4.55
C GLU A 74 8.55 -9.33 -4.85
N HIS A 75 7.54 -10.05 -4.38
CA HIS A 75 6.15 -9.82 -4.79
C HIS A 75 5.21 -9.27 -3.71
N LEU A 76 5.64 -9.17 -2.45
CA LEU A 76 4.77 -8.76 -1.35
C LEU A 76 5.46 -7.77 -0.39
N THR A 77 4.86 -6.59 -0.26
CA THR A 77 5.15 -5.64 0.83
C THR A 77 3.91 -5.47 1.70
N ALA A 78 4.06 -5.69 3.00
CA ALA A 78 3.05 -5.35 3.99
C ALA A 78 3.51 -4.13 4.80
N LEU A 79 2.66 -3.10 4.90
CA LEU A 79 3.00 -1.90 5.64
C LEU A 79 3.18 -2.20 7.14
N PRO A 80 4.17 -1.57 7.81
CA PRO A 80 4.38 -1.72 9.26
C PRO A 80 3.41 -0.87 10.11
N ALA A 81 2.36 -0.33 9.49
CA ALA A 81 1.33 0.49 10.12
C ALA A 81 -0.06 0.04 9.66
N LEU A 82 -1.11 0.54 10.32
CA LEU A 82 -2.49 0.11 10.04
C LEU A 82 -2.85 0.26 8.57
N ASP A 83 -2.52 1.41 7.98
CA ASP A 83 -2.74 1.77 6.58
C ASP A 83 -1.66 2.79 6.16
N MET A 84 -1.74 3.27 4.92
CA MET A 84 -0.81 4.26 4.37
C MET A 84 -0.82 5.59 5.15
N GLU A 85 -1.99 6.07 5.55
CA GLU A 85 -2.13 7.35 6.26
C GLU A 85 -1.45 7.28 7.64
N HIS A 86 -1.68 6.21 8.39
CA HIS A 86 -1.01 5.96 9.67
C HIS A 86 0.51 5.80 9.49
N PHE A 87 0.94 5.19 8.39
CA PHE A 87 2.35 5.10 8.05
C PHE A 87 2.95 6.49 7.84
N MET A 88 2.37 7.29 6.94
CA MET A 88 2.86 8.65 6.62
C MET A 88 2.84 9.56 7.84
N TYR A 89 1.78 9.51 8.67
CA TYR A 89 1.70 10.30 9.90
C TYR A 89 2.91 10.07 10.82
N ARG A 90 3.34 8.80 10.96
CA ARG A 90 4.52 8.43 11.78
C ARG A 90 5.85 8.76 11.11
N GLN A 91 5.89 8.87 9.79
CA GLN A 91 7.10 9.16 9.00
C GLN A 91 7.31 10.66 8.75
N GLY A 92 6.78 11.53 9.62
CA GLY A 92 7.04 12.97 9.58
C GLY A 92 6.03 13.80 8.78
N PHE A 93 4.91 13.22 8.34
CA PHE A 93 3.85 13.98 7.65
C PHE A 93 2.76 14.51 8.59
N SER A 94 2.90 14.40 9.91
CA SER A 94 1.90 14.84 10.90
C SER A 94 1.37 16.25 10.64
N ASP A 95 2.27 17.18 10.33
CA ASP A 95 1.93 18.60 10.17
C ASP A 95 1.03 18.84 8.95
N VAL A 96 1.18 18.02 7.91
CA VAL A 96 0.31 18.03 6.73
C VAL A 96 -1.09 17.58 7.12
N PHE A 97 -1.20 16.49 7.89
CA PHE A 97 -2.51 16.01 8.36
C PHE A 97 -3.19 17.03 9.28
N HIS A 98 -2.48 17.65 10.21
CA HIS A 98 -3.02 18.70 11.10
C HIS A 98 -3.50 19.93 10.32
N ARG A 99 -2.71 20.37 9.33
CA ARG A 99 -3.05 21.51 8.46
C ARG A 99 -4.30 21.24 7.62
N VAL A 100 -4.37 20.07 6.99
CA VAL A 100 -5.52 19.67 6.16
C VAL A 100 -6.77 19.50 7.01
N ALA A 101 -6.64 18.97 8.22
CA ALA A 101 -7.74 18.80 9.17
C ALA A 101 -8.17 20.11 9.87
N GLN A 102 -7.45 21.23 9.64
CA GLN A 102 -7.67 22.52 10.33
C GLN A 102 -7.63 22.42 11.86
N ILE A 103 -6.76 21.57 12.41
CA ILE A 103 -6.64 21.32 13.84
C ILE A 103 -5.40 22.07 14.41
N PRO A 104 -5.52 22.78 15.55
CA PRO A 104 -4.36 23.38 16.21
C PRO A 104 -3.37 22.33 16.72
N GLU A 105 -2.07 22.55 16.51
CA GLU A 105 -0.97 21.61 16.81
C GLU A 105 -0.92 21.11 18.27
N ASN A 106 -1.57 21.82 19.20
CA ASN A 106 -1.42 21.61 20.64
C ASN A 106 -2.56 20.82 21.31
N VAL A 107 -3.43 20.17 20.54
CA VAL A 107 -4.54 19.37 21.10
C VAL A 107 -4.20 17.88 21.07
N PRO A 108 -4.10 17.19 22.23
CA PRO A 108 -3.99 15.73 22.24
C PRO A 108 -5.31 15.13 21.75
N MET A 109 -5.37 14.77 20.46
CA MET A 109 -6.52 14.12 19.87
C MET A 109 -6.18 12.72 19.36
N ASN A 110 -7.19 11.85 19.44
CA ASN A 110 -7.13 10.46 19.03
C ASN A 110 -6.89 10.38 17.51
N LEU A 111 -5.87 9.62 17.06
CA LEU A 111 -5.50 9.46 15.64
C LEU A 111 -6.69 9.11 14.73
N ARG A 112 -7.71 8.41 15.26
CA ARG A 112 -8.98 8.10 14.57
C ARG A 112 -9.80 9.33 14.15
N LYS A 113 -9.57 10.51 14.74
CA LYS A 113 -10.24 11.77 14.37
C LYS A 113 -9.47 12.59 13.34
N ILE A 114 -8.16 12.37 13.24
CA ILE A 114 -7.28 13.11 12.31
C ILE A 114 -7.27 12.41 10.95
N ILE A 115 -7.22 11.07 10.96
CA ILE A 115 -7.35 10.25 9.76
C ILE A 115 -8.84 9.94 9.60
N SER A 116 -9.57 10.88 9.00
CA SER A 116 -10.94 10.63 8.55
C SER A 116 -10.91 9.66 7.37
N LYS A 117 -11.66 8.57 7.45
CA LYS A 117 -12.10 7.85 6.25
C LYS A 117 -13.02 8.73 5.41
#